data_AF-A0A6V7X8U9-F1
#
_entry.id   AF-A0A6V7X8U9-F1
#
_cell.length_a   1.000
_cell.length_b   1.000
_cell.length_c   1.000
_cell.angle_alpha   90.00
_cell.angle_beta   90.00
_cell.angle_gamma   90.00
#
_symmetry.space_group_name_H-M   'P 1'
#
loop_
_entity.id
_entity.type
_entity.pdbx_description
1 polymer ?
#
loop_
_entity_poly.entity_id
_entity_poly.type
_entity_poly.pdbx_seq_one_letter_code
_entity_poly.pdbx_strand_id
1 'polypeptide(L)'
;MEASTLFVHIAVTNKRGGGKPKKRGLSVKRKTSRVQTGMKIIGIKQIDELFKSASGPLAQFIELKAGMELAMTVWAEESGIGVKGTLAQSIVKLHSRASKEVATTDSLNNSSSSLFIINKKIENKIEILQLNITNNLNVPDPLQKAFSALDNLLKQCSDINLKSNSLYISLNESSKLISEYELGLQKIIFDAGLRGQKATRAQENFGWNVRLLKAQLGLMQETFSDAKQVLEQVSESGRVLNILREGEKENKEEGGD
;
A
#
# COMPACT_ATOMS: atom_id res chain seq x y z
N MET A 1 0.41 39.95 47.14
CA MET A 1 -0.27 39.39 45.95
C MET A 1 0.25 37.98 45.77
N GLU A 2 -0.53 36.98 46.13
CA GLU A 2 -0.16 35.57 45.92
C GLU A 2 -0.54 35.16 44.50
N ALA A 3 0.43 34.64 43.74
CA ALA A 3 0.22 34.17 42.38
C ALA A 3 -0.48 32.81 42.41
N SER A 4 -1.64 32.73 41.74
CA SER A 4 -2.39 31.49 41.54
C SER A 4 -2.00 30.87 40.20
N THR A 5 -1.55 29.61 40.19
CA THR A 5 -1.29 28.86 38.96
C THR A 5 -2.47 27.96 38.61
N LEU A 6 -2.97 28.11 37.38
CA LEU A 6 -4.04 27.29 36.82
C LEU A 6 -3.42 26.16 36.00
N PHE A 7 -3.77 24.92 36.33
CA PHE A 7 -3.44 23.76 35.49
C PHE A 7 -4.67 23.35 34.68
N VAL A 8 -4.52 23.35 33.35
CA VAL A 8 -5.57 22.93 32.43
C VAL A 8 -5.17 21.61 31.80
N HIS A 9 -6.00 20.58 31.99
CA HIS A 9 -5.85 19.29 31.33
C HIS A 9 -6.93 19.14 30.26
N ILE A 10 -6.52 18.98 29.00
CA ILE A 10 -7.43 18.81 27.86
C ILE A 10 -7.23 17.41 27.30
N ALA A 11 -8.27 16.58 27.40
CA ALA A 11 -8.33 15.28 26.76
C ALA A 11 -9.27 15.35 25.55
N VAL A 12 -8.70 15.21 24.34
CA VAL A 12 -9.48 15.11 23.11
C VAL A 12 -9.63 13.63 22.77
N THR A 13 -10.86 13.14 22.71
CA THR A 13 -11.14 11.76 22.27
C THR A 13 -12.16 11.76 21.15
N ASN A 14 -11.94 10.91 20.15
CA ASN A 14 -12.83 10.72 19.00
C ASN A 14 -14.06 9.83 19.30
N LYS A 15 -14.44 9.68 20.58
CA LYS A 15 -15.56 8.82 20.99
C LYS A 15 -16.76 9.67 21.39
N ARG A 16 -17.86 9.52 20.65
CA ARG A 16 -19.15 10.11 20.96
C ARG A 16 -19.74 9.44 22.22
N GLY A 17 -19.73 10.17 23.34
CA GLY A 17 -20.69 10.02 24.45
C GLY A 17 -20.42 8.93 25.48
N GLY A 18 -20.21 9.35 26.73
CA GLY A 18 -20.17 8.49 27.92
C GLY A 18 -21.57 8.02 28.35
N GLY A 19 -22.01 6.89 27.81
CA GLY A 19 -23.17 6.13 28.29
C GLY A 19 -22.76 4.71 28.67
N LYS A 20 -23.42 4.13 29.70
CA LYS A 20 -23.17 2.76 30.16
C LYS A 20 -23.25 1.76 28.99
N PRO A 21 -22.27 0.83 28.84
CA PRO A 21 -22.25 -0.09 27.72
C PRO A 21 -23.46 -1.03 27.78
N LYS A 22 -24.36 -0.91 26.81
CA LYS A 22 -25.46 -1.88 26.62
C LYS A 22 -24.81 -3.15 26.08
N LYS A 23 -24.70 -4.19 26.92
CA LYS A 23 -24.25 -5.54 26.53
C LYS A 23 -25.09 -6.04 25.35
N ARG A 24 -24.64 -5.82 24.13
CA ARG A 24 -25.16 -6.47 22.91
C ARG A 24 -24.26 -7.67 22.63
N GLY A 25 -24.90 -8.83 22.48
CA GLY A 25 -24.30 -10.15 22.60
C GLY A 25 -23.12 -10.44 21.66
N LEU A 26 -22.28 -11.37 22.09
CA LEU A 26 -21.09 -11.88 21.41
C LEU A 26 -21.39 -12.67 20.11
N SER A 27 -22.56 -12.50 19.49
CA SER A 27 -22.90 -13.13 18.20
C SER A 27 -22.95 -12.09 17.09
N VAL A 28 -21.79 -11.48 16.84
CA VAL A 28 -21.47 -11.00 15.50
C VAL A 28 -20.19 -11.73 15.14
N LYS A 29 -20.36 -12.92 14.54
CA LYS A 29 -19.34 -13.57 13.72
C LYS A 29 -18.65 -12.44 12.95
N ARG A 30 -17.36 -12.21 13.21
CA ARG A 30 -16.57 -11.20 12.50
C ARG A 30 -16.71 -11.51 11.02
N LYS A 31 -17.61 -10.81 10.32
CA LYS A 31 -17.58 -10.73 8.86
C LYS A 31 -16.18 -10.22 8.59
N THR A 32 -15.38 -11.03 7.92
CA THR A 32 -14.15 -10.59 7.26
C THR A 32 -14.45 -9.21 6.70
N SER A 33 -13.77 -8.19 7.20
CA SER A 33 -14.07 -6.80 6.89
C SER A 33 -13.72 -6.59 5.42
N ARG A 34 -14.66 -6.93 4.53
CA ARG A 34 -14.53 -6.70 3.10
C ARG A 34 -14.26 -5.23 2.94
N VAL A 35 -13.13 -4.89 2.31
CA VAL A 35 -12.73 -3.50 2.08
C VAL A 35 -13.92 -2.78 1.46
N GLN A 36 -14.43 -1.78 2.18
CA GLN A 36 -15.61 -1.05 1.76
C GLN A 36 -15.19 -0.06 0.69
N THR A 37 -15.50 -0.36 -0.57
CA THR A 37 -15.14 0.47 -1.73
C THR A 37 -15.80 1.85 -1.71
N GLY A 38 -16.89 2.02 -0.97
CA GLY A 38 -17.69 3.25 -0.96
C GLY A 38 -18.68 3.36 -2.13
N MET A 39 -18.78 2.32 -2.98
CA MET A 39 -19.79 2.24 -4.04
C MET A 39 -21.21 2.11 -3.45
N LYS A 40 -22.18 2.74 -4.11
CA LYS A 40 -23.59 2.78 -3.73
C LYS A 40 -24.42 1.95 -4.72
N ILE A 41 -25.45 1.27 -4.22
CA ILE A 41 -26.42 0.54 -5.05
C ILE A 41 -27.32 1.55 -5.77
N ILE A 42 -27.52 1.35 -7.07
CA ILE A 42 -28.34 2.22 -7.92
C ILE A 42 -29.77 1.70 -7.99
N GLY A 43 -29.96 0.38 -7.93
CA GLY A 43 -31.27 -0.26 -7.98
C GLY A 43 -31.70 -0.66 -9.39
N ILE A 44 -30.74 -0.75 -10.32
CA ILE A 44 -30.95 -1.20 -11.69
C ILE A 44 -29.97 -2.34 -11.93
N LYS A 45 -30.48 -3.56 -12.05
CA LYS A 45 -29.68 -4.80 -12.04
C LYS A 45 -28.48 -4.76 -13.00
N GLN A 46 -28.71 -4.40 -14.26
CA GLN A 46 -27.64 -4.35 -15.27
C GLN A 46 -26.52 -3.38 -14.90
N ILE A 47 -26.85 -2.23 -14.32
CA ILE A 47 -25.87 -1.21 -13.91
C ILE A 47 -25.16 -1.64 -12.62
N ASP A 48 -25.90 -2.19 -11.66
CA ASP A 48 -25.34 -2.68 -10.41
C ASP A 48 -24.36 -3.84 -10.64
N GLU A 49 -24.59 -4.69 -11.64
CA GLU A 49 -23.66 -5.76 -12.06
C GLU A 49 -22.34 -5.20 -12.63
N LEU A 50 -22.39 -4.10 -13.40
CA LEU A 50 -21.19 -3.41 -13.90
C LEU A 50 -20.36 -2.78 -12.77
N PHE A 51 -20.99 -2.13 -11.79
CA PHE A 51 -20.23 -1.62 -10.64
C PHE A 51 -19.69 -2.76 -9.76
N LYS A 52 -20.38 -3.90 -9.72
CA LYS A 52 -19.93 -5.07 -8.98
C LYS A 52 -18.69 -5.71 -9.61
N SER A 53 -18.54 -5.71 -10.93
CA SER A 53 -17.30 -6.20 -11.58
C SER A 53 -16.11 -5.32 -11.23
N ALA A 54 -16.30 -4.00 -11.12
CA ALA A 54 -15.26 -3.07 -10.68
C ALA A 54 -14.93 -3.15 -9.18
N SER A 55 -15.88 -3.60 -8.34
CA SER A 55 -15.72 -3.59 -6.88
C SER A 55 -14.59 -4.50 -6.37
N GLY A 56 -14.32 -5.62 -7.03
CA GLY A 56 -13.25 -6.55 -6.63
C GLY A 56 -11.85 -5.96 -6.83
N PRO A 57 -11.49 -5.58 -8.07
CA PRO A 57 -10.24 -4.90 -8.37
C PRO A 57 -10.03 -3.63 -7.55
N LEU A 58 -11.10 -2.84 -7.34
CA LEU A 58 -11.02 -1.63 -6.53
C LEU A 58 -10.69 -1.93 -5.06
N ALA A 59 -11.33 -2.95 -4.48
CA ALA A 59 -11.03 -3.37 -3.11
C ALA A 59 -9.58 -3.81 -2.94
N GLN A 60 -9.05 -4.57 -3.92
CA GLN A 60 -7.65 -4.98 -3.92
C GLN A 60 -6.70 -3.79 -4.03
N PHE A 61 -7.00 -2.82 -4.88
CA PHE A 61 -6.20 -1.59 -4.98
C PHE A 61 -6.17 -0.81 -3.65
N ILE A 62 -7.33 -0.60 -3.03
CA ILE A 62 -7.43 0.11 -1.74
C ILE A 62 -6.60 -0.61 -0.67
N GLU A 63 -6.62 -1.94 -0.65
CA GLU A 63 -5.83 -2.74 0.29
C GLU A 63 -4.32 -2.60 0.04
N LEU A 64 -3.88 -2.72 -1.21
CA LEU A 64 -2.47 -2.54 -1.60
C LEU A 64 -1.97 -1.13 -1.22
N LYS A 65 -2.75 -0.09 -1.55
CA LYS A 65 -2.41 1.28 -1.22
C LYS A 65 -2.27 1.48 0.30
N ALA A 66 -3.27 1.03 1.07
CA ALA A 66 -3.24 1.14 2.53
C ALA A 66 -2.07 0.36 3.15
N GLY A 67 -1.74 -0.82 2.58
CA GLY A 67 -0.59 -1.63 2.98
C GLY A 67 0.74 -0.89 2.76
N MET A 68 0.92 -0.26 1.60
CA MET A 68 2.12 0.53 1.31
C MET A 68 2.23 1.77 2.21
N GLU A 69 1.14 2.53 2.41
CA GLU A 69 1.14 3.72 3.28
C GLU A 69 1.50 3.36 4.73
N LEU A 70 0.96 2.23 5.23
CA LEU A 70 1.31 1.71 6.55
C LEU A 70 2.78 1.27 6.61
N ALA A 71 3.26 0.53 5.62
CA ALA A 71 4.65 0.07 5.58
C ALA A 71 5.63 1.24 5.51
N MET A 72 5.30 2.30 4.76
CA MET A 72 6.11 3.51 4.68
C MET A 72 6.16 4.24 6.03
N THR A 73 5.02 4.32 6.74
CA THR A 73 4.94 4.92 8.07
C THR A 73 5.81 4.15 9.07
N VAL A 74 5.68 2.82 9.10
CA VAL A 74 6.47 1.96 9.99
C VAL A 74 7.96 2.04 9.66
N TRP A 75 8.34 2.07 8.38
CA TRP A 75 9.73 2.24 7.98
C TRP A 75 10.30 3.61 8.40
N ALA A 76 9.52 4.69 8.27
CA ALA A 76 9.95 6.00 8.72
C ALA A 76 10.23 6.02 10.24
N GLU A 77 9.42 5.34 11.04
CA GLU A 77 9.60 5.21 12.48
C GLU A 77 10.86 4.38 12.83
N GLU A 78 11.04 3.21 12.22
CA GLU A 78 12.11 2.26 12.57
C GLU A 78 13.48 2.62 11.97
N SER A 79 13.52 3.33 10.85
CA SER A 79 14.76 3.86 10.27
C SER A 79 15.39 4.96 11.13
N GLY A 80 14.56 5.60 11.97
CA GLY A 80 14.98 6.63 12.91
C GLY A 80 15.46 7.91 12.24
N ILE A 81 15.04 8.19 11.00
CA ILE A 81 15.31 9.48 10.36
C ILE A 81 14.15 10.43 10.67
N GLY A 82 14.47 11.67 11.03
CA GLY A 82 13.46 12.68 11.30
C GLY A 82 12.57 12.95 10.08
N VAL A 83 11.48 13.69 10.28
CA VAL A 83 10.41 13.97 9.31
C VAL A 83 10.87 14.59 7.97
N LYS A 84 12.13 15.05 7.87
CA LYS A 84 12.75 15.61 6.66
C LYS A 84 13.70 14.63 5.96
N GLY A 85 13.76 13.39 6.43
CA GLY A 85 14.62 12.34 5.93
C GLY A 85 14.20 11.81 4.58
N THR A 86 15.16 11.54 3.69
CA THR A 86 14.88 10.81 2.45
C THR A 86 15.01 9.30 2.65
N LEU A 87 14.35 8.52 1.77
CA LEU A 87 14.49 7.06 1.76
C LEU A 87 15.95 6.64 1.57
N ALA A 88 16.69 7.30 0.69
CA ALA A 88 18.12 7.05 0.51
C ALA A 88 18.92 7.25 1.81
N GLN A 89 18.67 8.33 2.54
CA GLN A 89 19.30 8.57 3.85
C GLN A 89 18.96 7.45 4.84
N SER A 90 17.71 6.95 4.82
CA SER A 90 17.23 5.90 5.73
C SER A 90 17.96 4.57 5.52
N ILE A 91 18.27 4.25 4.26
CA ILE A 91 19.05 3.06 3.91
C ILE A 91 20.52 3.22 4.32
N VAL A 92 21.12 4.39 4.05
CA VAL A 92 22.51 4.69 4.48
C VAL A 92 22.64 4.60 6.00
N LYS A 93 21.65 5.12 6.74
CA LYS A 93 21.64 5.03 8.20
C LYS A 93 21.47 3.60 8.69
N LEU A 94 20.56 2.83 8.09
CA LEU A 94 20.40 1.41 8.40
C LEU A 94 21.71 0.65 8.17
N HIS A 95 22.35 0.88 7.03
CA HIS A 95 23.64 0.28 6.69
C HIS A 95 24.71 0.65 7.72
N SER A 96 24.84 1.93 8.10
CA SER A 96 25.79 2.35 9.12
C SER A 96 25.55 1.69 10.48
N ARG A 97 24.28 1.55 10.90
CA ARG A 97 23.92 0.81 12.13
C ARG A 97 24.32 -0.65 12.02
N ALA A 98 24.06 -1.28 10.89
CA ALA A 98 24.42 -2.66 10.64
C ALA A 98 25.94 -2.90 10.66
N SER A 99 26.73 -2.06 9.98
CA SER A 99 28.19 -2.18 9.95
C SER A 99 28.85 -2.03 11.32
N LYS A 100 28.26 -1.22 12.22
CA LYS A 100 28.77 -1.08 13.59
C LYS A 100 28.66 -2.39 14.38
N GLU A 101 27.55 -3.11 14.24
CA GLU A 101 27.37 -4.39 14.90
C GLU A 101 28.36 -5.44 14.37
N VAL A 102 28.60 -5.49 13.05
CA VAL A 102 29.63 -6.37 12.44
C VAL A 102 31.02 -6.08 13.00
N ALA A 103 31.40 -4.80 13.09
CA ALA A 103 32.72 -4.41 13.60
C ALA A 103 32.94 -4.81 15.06
N THR A 104 31.88 -4.92 15.87
CA THR A 104 31.99 -5.39 17.27
C THR A 104 32.16 -6.89 17.40
N THR A 105 31.76 -7.68 16.39
CA THR A 105 31.82 -9.14 16.41
C THR A 105 33.01 -9.72 15.64
N ASP A 106 33.52 -9.00 14.63
CA ASP A 106 34.51 -9.52 13.65
C ASP A 106 35.97 -9.11 13.92
N SER A 107 36.40 -8.98 15.18
CA SER A 107 37.83 -8.75 15.49
C SER A 107 38.79 -9.87 15.02
N LEU A 108 38.28 -10.92 14.35
CA LEU A 108 39.07 -12.10 13.97
C LEU A 108 38.98 -12.54 12.49
N ASN A 109 38.10 -11.98 11.63
CA ASN A 109 37.98 -12.45 10.25
C ASN A 109 37.77 -11.33 9.23
N ASN A 110 38.68 -11.31 8.24
CA ASN A 110 38.87 -10.25 7.26
C ASN A 110 37.87 -10.32 6.08
N SER A 111 36.60 -10.64 6.34
CA SER A 111 35.56 -10.73 5.32
C SER A 111 34.58 -9.58 5.45
N SER A 112 34.58 -8.69 4.47
CA SER A 112 33.66 -7.57 4.29
C SER A 112 32.22 -8.05 4.04
N SER A 113 31.57 -8.68 5.02
CA SER A 113 30.18 -9.12 4.91
C SER A 113 29.25 -8.07 5.53
N SER A 114 28.39 -7.50 4.71
CA SER A 114 27.24 -6.73 5.18
C SER A 114 26.25 -7.64 5.92
N LEU A 115 25.65 -7.18 7.02
CA LEU A 115 24.62 -7.95 7.76
C LEU A 115 23.40 -8.28 6.91
N PHE A 116 23.15 -7.49 5.87
CA PHE A 116 22.03 -7.66 4.99
C PHE A 116 22.43 -7.32 3.57
N ILE A 117 21.69 -7.91 2.64
CA ILE A 117 21.79 -7.73 1.21
C ILE A 117 20.38 -7.51 0.66
N ILE A 118 20.27 -6.66 -0.34
CA ILE A 118 19.05 -6.45 -1.10
C ILE A 118 19.21 -7.23 -2.41
N ASN A 119 18.41 -8.28 -2.57
CA ASN A 119 18.35 -9.00 -3.83
C ASN A 119 17.39 -8.31 -4.78
N LYS A 120 17.84 -8.07 -6.00
CA LYS A 120 17.05 -7.56 -7.10
C LYS A 120 16.76 -8.69 -8.07
N LYS A 121 15.47 -8.93 -8.30
CA LYS A 121 14.97 -9.82 -9.34
C LYS A 121 14.15 -9.01 -10.34
N ILE A 122 14.32 -9.31 -11.62
CA ILE A 122 13.49 -8.74 -12.69
C ILE A 122 12.59 -9.84 -13.22
N GLU A 123 11.28 -9.70 -13.05
CA GLU A 123 10.27 -10.60 -13.60
C GLU A 123 9.39 -9.82 -14.57
N ASN A 124 9.30 -10.22 -15.84
CA ASN A 124 8.44 -9.54 -16.84
C ASN A 124 8.63 -8.01 -16.92
N LYS A 125 9.89 -7.54 -16.83
CA LYS A 125 10.27 -6.11 -16.77
C LYS A 125 9.82 -5.38 -15.49
N ILE A 126 9.41 -6.12 -14.47
CA ILE A 126 9.03 -5.61 -13.16
C ILE A 126 10.17 -5.87 -12.18
N GLU A 127 10.60 -4.83 -11.49
CA GLU A 127 11.59 -4.91 -10.44
C GLU A 127 10.96 -5.39 -9.14
N ILE A 128 11.57 -6.41 -8.54
CA ILE A 128 11.22 -6.99 -7.25
C ILE A 128 12.46 -6.93 -6.37
N LEU A 129 12.33 -6.36 -5.18
CA LEU A 129 13.39 -6.29 -4.19
C LEU A 129 13.04 -7.13 -2.97
N GLN A 130 14.02 -7.85 -2.44
CA GLN A 130 13.89 -8.66 -1.22
C GLN A 130 15.08 -8.45 -0.30
N LEU A 131 14.81 -8.34 1.00
CA LEU A 131 15.85 -8.18 2.00
C LEU A 131 16.29 -9.56 2.52
N ASN A 132 17.58 -9.87 2.40
CA ASN A 132 18.17 -11.05 3.01
C ASN A 132 19.09 -10.62 4.15
N ILE A 133 18.86 -11.15 5.35
CA ILE A 133 19.70 -10.94 6.52
C ILE A 133 20.62 -12.14 6.68
N THR A 134 21.89 -11.92 6.99
CA THR A 134 22.87 -12.98 7.24
C THR A 134 22.59 -13.61 8.61
N ASN A 135 22.22 -14.89 8.62
CA ASN A 135 21.69 -15.62 9.79
C ASN A 135 22.68 -15.84 10.96
N ASN A 136 23.93 -15.39 10.85
CA ASN A 136 25.00 -15.82 11.74
C ASN A 136 25.27 -14.85 12.92
N LEU A 137 24.53 -13.74 13.02
CA LEU A 137 24.78 -12.69 14.00
C LEU A 137 23.55 -12.43 14.88
N ASN A 138 23.78 -12.29 16.18
CA ASN A 138 22.72 -11.92 17.12
C ASN A 138 22.40 -10.43 16.94
N VAL A 139 21.46 -10.13 16.04
CA VAL A 139 21.07 -8.76 15.68
C VAL A 139 20.28 -8.11 16.82
N PRO A 140 20.62 -6.90 17.29
CA PRO A 140 19.84 -6.21 18.31
C PRO A 140 18.39 -5.94 17.89
N ASP A 141 17.44 -6.04 18.82
CA ASP A 141 16.00 -5.85 18.56
C ASP A 141 15.66 -4.58 17.75
N PRO A 142 16.24 -3.39 18.04
CA PRO A 142 15.93 -2.18 17.27
C PRO A 142 16.41 -2.24 15.81
N LEU A 143 17.42 -3.06 15.52
CA LEU A 143 17.93 -3.26 14.17
C LEU A 143 17.11 -4.33 13.45
N GLN A 144 16.68 -5.37 14.15
CA GLN A 144 15.77 -6.39 13.62
C GLN A 144 14.43 -5.78 13.19
N LYS A 145 13.85 -4.89 14.02
CA LYS A 145 12.62 -4.17 13.66
C LYS A 145 12.77 -3.32 12.39
N ALA A 146 13.90 -2.62 12.26
CA ALA A 146 14.19 -1.84 11.06
C ALA A 146 14.33 -2.73 9.82
N PHE A 147 14.98 -3.90 9.93
CA PHE A 147 15.03 -4.85 8.82
C PHE A 147 13.65 -5.39 8.45
N SER A 148 12.83 -5.79 9.43
CA SER A 148 11.46 -6.24 9.16
C SER A 148 10.59 -5.15 8.54
N ALA A 149 10.77 -3.90 8.95
CA ALA A 149 10.06 -2.76 8.38
C ALA A 149 10.46 -2.51 6.91
N LEU A 150 11.77 -2.55 6.60
CA LEU A 150 12.27 -2.41 5.24
C LEU A 150 11.79 -3.58 4.36
N ASP A 151 11.93 -4.82 4.82
CA ASP A 151 11.50 -6.00 4.07
C ASP A 151 10.00 -5.94 3.75
N ASN A 152 9.16 -5.58 4.74
CA ASN A 152 7.73 -5.40 4.51
C ASN A 152 7.45 -4.27 3.50
N LEU A 153 8.17 -3.14 3.57
CA LEU A 153 8.03 -2.06 2.58
C LEU A 153 8.37 -2.54 1.16
N LEU A 154 9.50 -3.23 0.98
CA LEU A 154 9.91 -3.78 -0.32
C LEU A 154 8.91 -4.79 -0.85
N LYS A 155 8.34 -5.63 0.02
CA LYS A 155 7.28 -6.56 -0.34
C LYS A 155 6.02 -5.84 -0.82
N GLN A 156 5.53 -4.82 -0.10
CA GLN A 156 4.34 -4.06 -0.51
C GLN A 156 4.55 -3.36 -1.86
N CYS A 157 5.70 -2.71 -2.06
CA CYS A 157 6.01 -2.04 -3.33
C CYS A 157 6.15 -3.03 -4.49
N SER A 158 6.78 -4.19 -4.25
CA SER A 158 6.89 -5.25 -5.26
C SER A 158 5.52 -5.84 -5.62
N ASP A 159 4.67 -6.11 -4.63
CA ASP A 159 3.30 -6.60 -4.82
C ASP A 159 2.44 -5.61 -5.64
N ILE A 160 2.59 -4.31 -5.38
CA ILE A 160 1.94 -3.25 -6.16
C ILE A 160 2.40 -3.30 -7.62
N ASN A 161 3.71 -3.33 -7.86
CA ASN A 161 4.23 -3.33 -9.23
C ASN A 161 3.77 -4.55 -10.02
N LEU A 162 3.75 -5.74 -9.41
CA LEU A 162 3.26 -6.98 -10.02
C LEU A 162 1.78 -6.92 -10.41
N LYS A 163 0.94 -6.33 -9.55
CA LYS A 163 -0.52 -6.30 -9.74
C LYS A 163 -1.02 -5.05 -10.48
N SER A 164 -0.16 -4.04 -10.63
CA SER A 164 -0.53 -2.71 -11.11
C SER A 164 -1.27 -2.74 -12.45
N ASN A 165 -0.64 -3.34 -13.45
CA ASN A 165 -1.15 -3.34 -14.82
C ASN A 165 -2.47 -4.10 -14.95
N SER A 166 -2.59 -5.28 -14.33
CA SER A 166 -3.81 -6.08 -14.41
C SER A 166 -4.99 -5.42 -13.70
N LEU A 167 -4.76 -4.80 -12.54
CA LEU A 167 -5.78 -4.03 -11.83
C LEU A 167 -6.21 -2.78 -12.61
N TYR A 168 -5.26 -2.04 -13.19
CA TYR A 168 -5.54 -0.87 -14.00
C TYR A 168 -6.38 -1.21 -15.23
N ILE A 169 -5.97 -2.24 -15.99
CA ILE A 169 -6.71 -2.69 -17.18
C ILE A 169 -8.15 -3.05 -16.80
N SER A 170 -8.32 -3.89 -15.77
CA SER A 170 -9.65 -4.36 -15.34
C SER A 170 -10.57 -3.22 -14.86
N LEU A 171 -10.04 -2.26 -14.09
CA LEU A 171 -10.82 -1.11 -13.63
C LEU A 171 -11.11 -0.12 -14.76
N ASN A 172 -10.15 0.12 -15.63
CA ASN A 172 -10.31 1.05 -16.75
C ASN A 172 -11.34 0.52 -17.76
N GLU A 173 -11.32 -0.78 -18.05
CA GLU A 173 -12.34 -1.44 -18.87
C GLU A 173 -13.74 -1.31 -18.23
N SER A 174 -13.86 -1.61 -16.94
CA SER A 174 -15.12 -1.43 -16.21
C SER A 174 -15.61 0.01 -16.26
N SER A 175 -14.71 0.99 -16.06
CA SER A 175 -15.02 2.42 -16.14
C SER A 175 -15.49 2.84 -17.53
N LYS A 176 -14.89 2.29 -18.59
CA LYS A 176 -15.28 2.57 -19.98
C LYS A 176 -16.70 2.06 -20.24
N LEU A 177 -16.98 0.80 -19.91
CA LEU A 177 -18.31 0.21 -20.06
C LEU A 177 -19.38 0.99 -19.28
N ILE A 178 -19.08 1.42 -18.05
CA ILE A 178 -20.00 2.23 -17.24
C ILE A 178 -20.29 3.59 -17.90
N SER A 179 -19.28 4.20 -18.54
CA SER A 179 -19.41 5.51 -19.19
C SER A 179 -20.36 5.48 -20.39
N GLU A 180 -20.54 4.33 -21.04
CA GLU A 180 -21.51 4.15 -22.14
C GLU A 180 -22.97 4.32 -21.65
N TYR A 181 -23.25 4.05 -20.38
CA TYR A 181 -24.58 4.22 -19.78
C TYR A 181 -24.87 5.66 -19.35
N GLU A 182 -23.86 6.53 -19.34
CA GLU A 182 -24.02 7.94 -18.97
C GLU A 182 -24.93 8.68 -19.97
N LEU A 183 -24.71 8.42 -21.27
CA LEU A 183 -25.52 8.91 -22.38
C LEU A 183 -26.81 8.08 -22.54
N GLY A 184 -27.78 8.33 -21.67
CA GLY A 184 -29.06 7.63 -21.68
C GLY A 184 -29.53 7.17 -20.30
N LEU A 185 -28.77 7.48 -19.26
CA LEU A 185 -29.07 7.09 -17.88
C LEU A 185 -30.51 7.42 -17.47
N GLN A 186 -31.03 8.60 -17.83
CA GLN A 186 -32.40 8.99 -17.50
C GLN A 186 -33.44 8.06 -18.15
N LYS A 187 -33.24 7.67 -19.41
CA LYS A 187 -34.09 6.71 -20.11
C LYS A 187 -34.00 5.34 -19.45
N ILE A 188 -32.80 4.88 -19.12
CA ILE A 188 -32.60 3.58 -18.45
C ILE A 188 -33.27 3.55 -17.06
N ILE A 189 -33.15 4.64 -16.28
CA ILE A 189 -33.86 4.80 -15.01
C ILE A 189 -35.37 4.78 -15.23
N PHE A 190 -35.85 5.42 -16.30
CA PHE A 190 -37.26 5.45 -16.63
C PHE A 190 -37.78 4.06 -17.01
N ASP A 191 -37.06 3.34 -17.86
CA ASP A 191 -37.39 2.00 -18.36
C ASP A 191 -37.32 0.96 -17.24
N ALA A 192 -36.44 1.16 -16.25
CA ALA A 192 -36.39 0.37 -15.02
C ALA A 192 -37.56 0.65 -14.03
N GLY A 193 -38.51 1.52 -14.40
CA GLY A 193 -39.69 1.82 -13.59
C GLY A 193 -39.43 2.75 -12.40
N LEU A 194 -38.23 3.34 -12.29
CA LEU A 194 -37.92 4.29 -11.21
C LEU A 194 -38.49 5.67 -11.54
N ARG A 195 -39.15 6.31 -10.56
CA ARG A 195 -39.79 7.62 -10.69
C ARG A 195 -39.55 8.49 -9.44
N GLY A 196 -39.71 9.80 -9.60
CA GLY A 196 -39.60 10.78 -8.51
C GLY A 196 -38.28 10.65 -7.74
N GLN A 197 -38.36 10.66 -6.41
CA GLN A 197 -37.19 10.61 -5.54
C GLN A 197 -36.30 9.36 -5.74
N LYS A 198 -36.89 8.22 -6.12
CA LYS A 198 -36.12 6.99 -6.40
C LYS A 198 -35.26 7.16 -7.67
N ALA A 199 -35.81 7.79 -8.70
CA ALA A 199 -35.07 8.11 -9.93
C ALA A 199 -33.93 9.09 -9.64
N THR A 200 -34.18 10.15 -8.89
CA THR A 200 -33.16 11.12 -8.47
C THR A 200 -32.03 10.43 -7.70
N ARG A 201 -32.35 9.59 -6.72
CA ARG A 201 -31.35 8.86 -5.92
C ARG A 201 -30.53 7.89 -6.77
N ALA A 202 -31.14 7.21 -7.73
CA ALA A 202 -30.42 6.33 -8.65
C ALA A 202 -29.40 7.11 -9.49
N GLN A 203 -29.79 8.28 -10.00
CA GLN A 203 -28.91 9.17 -10.76
C GLN A 203 -27.75 9.70 -9.91
N GLU A 204 -28.03 10.11 -8.67
CA GLU A 204 -27.00 10.57 -7.71
C GLU A 204 -26.01 9.45 -7.35
N ASN A 205 -26.51 8.25 -7.09
CA ASN A 205 -25.68 7.09 -6.75
C ASN A 205 -24.80 6.67 -7.94
N PHE A 206 -25.35 6.68 -9.16
CA PHE A 206 -24.57 6.45 -10.37
C PHE A 206 -23.44 7.48 -10.49
N GLY A 207 -23.77 8.78 -10.40
CA GLY A 207 -22.78 9.85 -10.49
C GLY A 207 -21.71 9.77 -9.38
N TRP A 208 -22.10 9.38 -8.17
CA TRP A 208 -21.16 9.12 -7.08
C TRP A 208 -20.17 8.00 -7.43
N ASN A 209 -20.67 6.86 -7.90
CA ASN A 209 -19.83 5.71 -8.23
C ASN A 209 -18.89 6.01 -9.40
N VAL A 210 -19.35 6.74 -10.43
CA VAL A 210 -18.49 7.16 -11.55
C VAL A 210 -17.37 8.08 -11.07
N ARG A 211 -17.69 9.09 -10.24
CA ARG A 211 -16.66 9.97 -9.67
C ARG A 211 -15.67 9.21 -8.81
N LEU A 212 -16.16 8.28 -7.98
CA LEU A 212 -15.32 7.41 -7.16
C LEU A 212 -14.36 6.58 -8.03
N LEU A 213 -14.86 5.91 -9.07
CA LEU A 213 -14.00 5.11 -9.97
C LEU A 213 -12.93 5.96 -10.66
N LYS A 214 -13.31 7.12 -11.22
CA LYS A 214 -12.36 8.04 -11.88
C LYS A 214 -11.29 8.54 -10.90
N ALA A 215 -11.69 8.91 -9.69
CA ALA A 215 -10.75 9.33 -8.65
C ALA A 215 -9.77 8.22 -8.25
N GLN A 216 -10.27 6.99 -8.11
CA GLN A 216 -9.46 5.83 -7.75
C GLN A 216 -8.50 5.40 -8.87
N LEU A 217 -8.92 5.50 -10.14
CA LEU A 217 -8.04 5.27 -11.30
C LEU A 217 -6.88 6.29 -11.35
N GLY A 218 -7.15 7.57 -11.06
CA GLY A 218 -6.09 8.58 -10.98
C GLY A 218 -5.11 8.29 -9.84
N LEU A 219 -5.63 8.02 -8.64
CA LEU A 219 -4.83 7.68 -7.46
C LEU A 219 -4.01 6.40 -7.65
N MET A 220 -4.53 5.46 -8.42
CA MET A 220 -3.86 4.20 -8.74
C MET A 220 -2.57 4.42 -9.52
N GLN A 221 -2.59 5.28 -10.54
CA GLN A 221 -1.38 5.61 -11.32
C GLN A 221 -0.30 6.26 -10.45
N GLU A 222 -0.70 7.19 -9.58
CA GLU A 222 0.20 7.84 -8.61
C GLU A 222 0.81 6.81 -7.65
N THR A 223 -0.03 5.98 -7.02
CA THR A 223 0.42 4.94 -6.07
C THR A 223 1.39 3.95 -6.73
N PHE A 224 1.18 3.61 -8.00
CA PHE A 224 2.08 2.71 -8.74
C PHE A 224 3.41 3.39 -9.09
N SER A 225 3.36 4.67 -9.48
CA SER A 225 4.57 5.47 -9.69
C SER A 225 5.39 5.58 -8.40
N ASP A 226 4.73 5.84 -7.28
CA ASP A 226 5.39 5.96 -5.97
C ASP A 226 6.05 4.64 -5.56
N ALA A 227 5.33 3.52 -5.67
CA ALA A 227 5.88 2.19 -5.38
C ALA A 227 7.13 1.88 -6.22
N LYS A 228 7.10 2.22 -7.51
CA LYS A 228 8.25 2.06 -8.40
C LYS A 228 9.42 2.95 -7.97
N GLN A 229 9.16 4.21 -7.66
CA GLN A 229 10.18 5.16 -7.22
C GLN A 229 10.86 4.71 -5.92
N VAL A 230 10.11 4.14 -4.98
CA VAL A 230 10.66 3.56 -3.74
C VAL A 230 11.65 2.44 -4.06
N LEU A 231 11.29 1.49 -4.94
CA LEU A 231 12.21 0.42 -5.34
C LEU A 231 13.45 0.96 -6.05
N GLU A 232 13.29 1.90 -6.98
CA GLU A 232 14.42 2.52 -7.69
C GLU A 232 15.40 3.21 -6.73
N GLN A 233 14.89 3.97 -5.76
CA GLN A 233 15.71 4.63 -4.74
C GLN A 233 16.43 3.63 -3.83
N VAL A 234 15.76 2.52 -3.48
CA VAL A 234 16.38 1.46 -2.69
C VAL A 234 17.47 0.75 -3.48
N SER A 235 17.20 0.41 -4.74
CA SER A 235 18.19 -0.22 -5.63
C SER A 235 19.41 0.67 -5.80
N GLU A 236 19.23 1.97 -6.04
CA GLU A 236 20.34 2.90 -6.22
C GLU A 236 21.16 3.06 -4.94
N SER A 237 20.49 3.21 -3.79
CA SER A 237 21.17 3.29 -2.49
C SER A 237 21.92 1.99 -2.19
N GLY A 238 21.31 0.85 -2.48
CA GLY A 238 21.93 -0.46 -2.30
C GLY A 238 23.17 -0.66 -3.19
N ARG A 239 23.12 -0.16 -4.43
CA ARG A 239 24.25 -0.18 -5.37
C ARG A 239 25.43 0.65 -4.85
N VAL A 240 25.16 1.88 -4.41
CA VAL A 240 26.19 2.77 -3.84
C VAL A 240 26.83 2.17 -2.58
N LEU A 241 26.04 1.46 -1.77
CA LEU A 241 26.50 0.84 -0.53
C LEU A 241 27.07 -0.58 -0.72
N ASN A 242 27.16 -1.08 -1.96
CA ASN A 242 27.60 -2.46 -2.28
C ASN A 242 26.82 -3.56 -1.53
N ILE A 243 25.53 -3.32 -1.29
CA ILE A 243 24.59 -4.28 -0.67
C ILE A 243 23.50 -4.75 -1.63
N LEU A 244 23.51 -4.29 -2.88
CA LEU A 244 22.61 -4.78 -3.93
C LEU A 244 23.22 -6.01 -4.61
N ARG A 245 22.46 -7.09 -4.71
CA ARG A 245 22.78 -8.24 -5.58
C ARG A 245 21.75 -8.34 -6.68
N GLU A 246 22.22 -8.31 -7.92
CA GLU A 246 21.37 -8.55 -9.08
C GLU A 246 21.34 -10.06 -9.35
N GLY A 247 20.15 -10.64 -9.50
CA GLY A 247 20.02 -12.02 -9.96
C GLY A 247 20.62 -12.16 -11.35
N GLU A 248 21.41 -13.22 -11.57
CA GLU A 248 21.97 -13.54 -12.88
C GLU A 248 20.86 -13.56 -13.93
N LYS A 249 21.06 -12.81 -15.02
CA LYS A 249 20.23 -12.97 -16.21
C LYS A 249 20.35 -14.44 -16.62
N GLU A 250 19.23 -15.15 -16.76
CA GLU A 250 19.22 -16.40 -17.53
C GLU A 250 19.70 -16.04 -18.94
N ASN A 251 21.00 -16.21 -19.20
CA ASN A 251 21.52 -16.37 -20.53
C ASN A 251 20.91 -17.68 -21.04
N LYS A 252 19.78 -17.58 -21.73
CA LYS A 252 19.46 -18.56 -22.75
C LYS A 252 20.49 -18.37 -23.86
N GLU A 253 21.64 -19.01 -23.70
CA GLU A 253 22.44 -19.43 -24.83
C GLU A 253 21.54 -20.35 -25.66
N GLU A 254 21.02 -19.82 -26.76
CA GLU A 254 20.67 -20.62 -27.92
C GLU A 254 21.97 -21.28 -28.40
N GLY A 255 22.28 -22.43 -27.80
CA GLY A 255 23.25 -23.36 -28.34
C GLY A 255 22.67 -23.95 -29.61
N GLY A 256 23.18 -23.50 -30.76
CA GLY A 256 23.03 -24.21 -32.01
C GLY A 256 23.77 -25.54 -31.95
N ASP A 257 23.09 -26.57 -32.42
CA ASP A 257 23.56 -27.46 -33.49
C ASP A 257 22.35 -28.06 -34.21
#